data_AF-A0A7Y5MTW4-F1
#
_entry.id   AF-A0A7Y5MTW4-F1
#
_cell.length_a   1.000
_cell.length_b   1.000
_cell.length_c   1.000
_cell.angle_alpha   90.00
_cell.angle_beta   90.00
_cell.angle_gamma   90.00
#
_symmetry.space_group_name_H-M   'P 1'
#
loop_
_entity.id
_entity.type
_entity.pdbx_description
1 polymer ?
#
loop_
_entity_poly.entity_id
_entity_poly.type
_entity_poly.pdbx_seq_one_letter_code
_entity_poly.pdbx_strand_id
1 'polypeptide(L)' 'MVNKDGTISDVSVLKDIGGGCGKEAVRVVLTMPRWSPGEANGQPVRVRFTLPVRYRQE' A
#
# COMPACT_ATOMS: atom_id res chain seq x y z
N MET A 1 5.93 -0.90 0.84
CA MET A 1 6.83 0.05 1.53
C MET A 1 6.40 1.46 1.19
N VAL A 2 6.27 2.35 2.17
CA VAL A 2 6.14 3.80 1.94
C VAL A 2 7.51 4.43 2.15
N ASN A 3 8.06 5.05 1.11
CA ASN A 3 9.37 5.68 1.15
C ASN A 3 9.30 7.09 1.75
N LYS A 4 10.47 7.66 2.07
CA LYS A 4 10.59 9.01 2.67
C LYS A 4 10.03 10.13 1.79
N ASP A 5 9.97 9.90 0.48
CA ASP A 5 9.42 10.82 -0.53
C ASP A 5 7.92 10.60 -0.79
N GLY A 6 7.29 9.67 -0.06
CA GLY A 6 5.90 9.30 -0.22
C GLY A 6 5.61 8.33 -1.36
N THR A 7 6.62 7.88 -2.10
CA THR A 7 6.43 6.84 -3.13
C THR A 7 6.17 5.48 -2.50
N ILE A 8 5.43 4.64 -3.22
CA ILE A 8 5.12 3.27 -2.81
C ILE A 8 5.96 2.31 -3.63
N SER A 9 6.65 1.40 -2.96
CA SER A 9 7.42 0.31 -3.57
C SER A 9 7.23 -0.98 -2.77
N ASP A 10 7.75 -2.13 -3.25
CA ASP A 10 7.71 -3.41 -2.52
C ASP A 10 6.28 -3.74 -2.00
N VAL A 11 5.33 -3.82 -2.94
CA VAL A 11 3.92 -4.13 -2.68
C VAL A 11 3.70 -5.62 -2.84
N SER A 12 3.13 -6.26 -1.83
CA SER A 12 2.78 -7.69 -1.84
C SER A 12 1.40 -7.93 -1.26
N VAL A 13 0.74 -9.00 -1.72
CA VAL A 13 -0.56 -9.42 -1.20
C VAL A 13 -0.32 -10.43 -0.07
N LEU A 14 -0.75 -10.08 1.15
CA LEU A 14 -0.62 -10.97 2.31
C LEU A 14 -1.76 -12.00 2.36
N LYS A 15 -2.97 -11.61 1.94
CA LYS A 15 -4.14 -12.48 1.89
C LYS A 15 -4.97 -12.11 0.68
N ASP A 16 -5.18 -13.07 -0.21
CA ASP A 16 -6.03 -12.91 -1.40
C ASP A 16 -7.32 -13.72 -1.23
N ILE A 17 -8.43 -13.16 -1.68
CA ILE A 17 -9.73 -13.84 -1.74
C ILE A 17 -9.95 -14.54 -3.09
N GLY A 18 -9.05 -14.34 -4.06
CA GLY A 18 -9.13 -14.93 -5.39
C GLY A 18 -9.91 -14.08 -6.39
N GLY A 19 -10.23 -14.64 -7.55
CA GLY A 19 -11.01 -13.96 -8.60
C GLY A 19 -10.33 -12.74 -9.24
N GLY A 20 -9.00 -12.61 -9.12
CA GLY A 20 -8.24 -11.46 -9.62
C GLY A 20 -8.20 -10.26 -8.66
N CYS A 21 -8.83 -10.35 -7.49
CA CYS A 21 -8.87 -9.28 -6.49
C CYS A 21 -7.46 -8.87 -6.04
N GLY A 22 -6.58 -9.81 -5.70
CA GLY A 22 -5.20 -9.49 -5.29
C GLY A 22 -4.42 -8.72 -6.36
N LYS A 23 -4.53 -9.11 -7.64
CA LYS A 23 -3.88 -8.42 -8.76
C LYS A 23 -4.38 -6.99 -8.89
N GLU A 24 -5.69 -6.81 -8.76
CA GLU A 24 -6.32 -5.50 -8.87
C GLU A 24 -5.97 -4.60 -7.68
N ALA A 25 -5.94 -5.14 -6.45
CA ALA A 25 -5.46 -4.42 -5.28
C ALA A 25 -4.02 -3.90 -5.47
N VAL A 26 -3.11 -4.73 -5.99
CA VAL A 26 -1.72 -4.31 -6.27
C VAL A 26 -1.71 -3.18 -7.29
N ARG A 27 -2.46 -3.32 -8.40
CA ARG A 27 -2.54 -2.30 -9.44
C ARG A 27 -3.03 -0.97 -8.86
N VAL A 28 -4.11 -0.98 -8.10
CA VAL A 28 -4.70 0.23 -7.50
C VAL A 28 -3.70 0.90 -6.56
N VAL A 29 -3.07 0.13 -5.65
CA VAL A 29 -2.08 0.66 -4.71
C VAL A 29 -0.89 1.31 -5.43
N LEU A 30 -0.39 0.70 -6.51
CA LEU A 30 0.70 1.27 -7.31
C LEU A 30 0.31 2.54 -8.09
N THR A 31 -0.98 2.73 -8.37
CA THR A 31 -1.50 3.94 -9.03
C THR A 31 -1.93 5.05 -8.08
N MET A 32 -1.84 4.83 -6.77
CA MET A 32 -2.21 5.86 -5.79
C MET A 32 -1.25 7.05 -5.86
N PRO A 33 -1.71 8.25 -5.47
CA PRO A 33 -0.83 9.39 -5.29
C PRO A 33 0.23 9.12 -4.22
N ARG A 34 1.21 10.02 -4.08
CA ARG A 34 2.20 9.93 -3.01
C ARG A 34 1.51 9.92 -1.64
N TRP A 35 1.94 9.00 -0.80
CA TRP A 35 1.45 8.89 0.57
C TRP A 35 2.29 9.74 1.53
N SER A 36 1.75 10.04 2.70
CA SER A 36 2.57 10.62 3.76
C SER A 36 3.56 9.57 4.25
N PRO A 37 4.87 9.86 4.29
CA PRO A 37 5.84 8.99 4.93
C PRO A 37 5.55 8.89 6.43
N GLY A 38 6.08 7.85 7.07
CA GLY A 38 6.15 7.83 8.52
C GLY A 38 7.12 8.90 9.01
N GLU A 39 6.92 9.41 10.22
CA GLU A 39 7.81 10.37 10.85
C GLU A 39 8.34 9.81 12.17
N ALA A 40 9.64 9.97 12.40
CA ALA A 40 10.27 9.69 13.67
C ALA A 40 11.22 10.83 14.01
N ASN A 41 11.07 11.43 15.19
CA ASN A 41 11.89 12.56 15.66
C ASN A 41 11.96 13.72 14.64
N GLY A 42 10.85 14.08 14.00
CA GLY A 42 10.81 15.16 13.00
C GLY A 42 11.42 14.81 11.64
N GLN A 43 11.83 13.55 11.42
CA GLN A 43 12.43 13.11 10.17
C GLN A 43 11.57 12.07 9.45
N PRO A 44 11.40 12.17 8.12
CA PRO A 44 10.69 11.16 7.35
C PRO A 44 11.46 9.84 7.34
N VAL A 45 10.78 8.77 7.70
CA VAL A 45 11.30 7.40 7.74
C VAL A 45 10.50 6.50 6.82
N ARG A 46 11.18 5.53 6.21
CA ARG A 46 10.52 4.51 5.40
C ARG A 46 9.79 3.54 6.32
N VAL A 47 8.57 3.17 5.96
CA VAL A 47 7.73 2.29 6.79
C VAL A 47 7.10 1.16 5.98
N ARG A 48 6.97 0.00 6.62
CA ARG A 48 6.10 -1.07 6.12
C ARG A 48 4.69 -0.78 6.63
N PHE A 49 3.73 -0.71 5.72
CA PHE A 49 2.32 -0.49 6.03
C PHE A 49 1.49 -1.59 5.39
N THR A 50 0.54 -2.13 6.17
CA THR A 50 -0.41 -3.14 5.71
C THR A 50 -1.77 -2.48 5.51
N LEU A 51 -2.17 -2.30 4.25
CA LEU A 51 -3.46 -1.72 3.89
C LEU A 51 -4.55 -2.82 3.85
N PRO A 52 -5.59 -2.77 4.71
CA PRO A 52 -6.70 -3.69 4.59
C PRO A 52 -7.62 -3.29 3.42
N VAL A 53 -7.64 -4.11 2.37
CA VAL A 53 -8.56 -3.94 1.23
C VAL A 53 -9.81 -4.78 1.47
N ARG A 54 -10.98 -4.13 1.51
CA ARG A 54 -12.28 -4.80 1.66
C ARG A 54 -13.06 -4.70 0.36
N TYR A 55 -13.52 -5.82 -0.13
CA TYR A 55 -14.40 -5.90 -1.30
C TYR A 55 -15.84 -5.94 -0.81
N ARG A 56 -16.71 -5.19 -1.48
CA ARG A 56 -18.16 -5.32 -1.34
C ARG A 56 -18.66 -5.85 -2.68
N GLN A 57 -19.28 -7.02 -2.65
CA GLN A 57 -20.03 -7.54 -3.77
C GLN A 57 -21.49 -7.21 -3.49
N GLU A 58 -22.14 -6.58 -4.45
CA GLU A 58 -23.61 -6.41 -4.44
C GLU A 58 -24.29 -7.68 -4.97
#